data_AF-A0A3P7MCM8-F1
#
_entry.id   AF-A0A3P7MCM8-F1
#
_cell.length_a   1.000
_cell.length_b   1.000
_cell.length_c   1.000
_cell.angle_alpha   90.00
_cell.angle_beta   90.00
_cell.angle_gamma   90.00
#
_symmetry.space_group_name_H-M   'P 1'
#
loop_
_entity.id
_entity.type
_entity.pdbx_description
1 polymer ?
#
loop_
_entity_poly.entity_id
_entity_poly.type
_entity_poly.pdbx_seq_one_letter_code
_entity_poly.pdbx_strand_id
1 'polypeptide(L)'
;MSDGERLAPRAKGPPTVTGLSPTEGTPGTQITIRGENLGTDQNDLLMLFICGTDCLQTAKWKTEKKIVARLGQANRGLGEVKIATKSGGRGICNVKFRVFIAQVGPLEESAVWVDETQTVPGREAVRTVAQTTEERDALGLKPTTKKLDPAFLSKMFPDGSGNIRMESFNPQWYLLEHHSETPIEELREAIENMKVAKADEAKKNEQMHKANLYSLINCVDSLAALHDELERSNKAGEFAVIKQIGSQVMQSGHMCFLIHNCTLDDLLQSSFLLADASSLQIAEARVKAESVFKDVLSRKDRADATRNALSVLTRFKFIFFLSKTIDDNMKKGEYLTILNDYMRAKSLYRDTEVTLFKECKLSCGYLCSRA
;
A
#
# COMPACT_ATOMS: atom_id res chain seq x y z
N MET A 1 3.14 71.07 0.19
CA MET A 1 3.75 70.32 -0.93
C MET A 1 5.20 70.11 -0.57
N SER A 2 5.54 68.89 -0.18
CA SER A 2 6.91 68.47 0.09
C SER A 2 6.98 67.03 -0.40
N ASP A 3 7.18 66.91 -1.70
CA ASP A 3 7.41 65.65 -2.40
C ASP A 3 8.70 65.04 -1.86
N GLY A 4 8.53 64.03 -1.01
CA GLY A 4 9.62 63.18 -0.55
C GLY A 4 10.13 62.36 -1.73
N GLU A 5 11.30 62.74 -2.23
CA GLU A 5 12.09 62.05 -3.24
C GLU A 5 12.14 60.55 -2.98
N ARG A 6 11.40 59.79 -3.78
CA ARG A 6 11.40 58.32 -3.77
C ARG A 6 12.71 57.87 -4.43
N LEU A 7 13.77 57.76 -3.62
CA LEU A 7 15.08 57.24 -4.05
C LEU A 7 14.89 55.91 -4.79
N ALA A 8 15.15 55.91 -6.10
CA ALA A 8 15.21 54.70 -6.89
C ALA A 8 16.29 53.77 -6.29
N PRO A 9 16.00 52.48 -6.06
CA PRO A 9 16.99 51.57 -5.50
C PRO A 9 18.18 51.50 -6.47
N ARG A 10 19.38 51.82 -5.97
CA ARG A 10 20.65 51.68 -6.71
C ARG A 10 20.69 50.30 -7.37
N ALA A 11 20.95 50.26 -8.67
CA ALA A 11 21.10 49.01 -9.41
C ALA A 11 22.20 48.16 -8.75
N LYS A 12 21.78 47.16 -7.98
CA LYS A 12 22.69 46.18 -7.38
C LYS A 12 23.19 45.27 -8.50
N GLY A 13 24.47 44.95 -8.49
CA GLY A 13 25.08 44.05 -9.47
C GLY A 13 24.38 42.67 -9.49
N PRO A 14 24.66 41.83 -10.50
CA PRO A 14 23.96 40.56 -10.66
C PRO A 14 24.08 39.66 -9.42
N PRO A 15 23.03 38.91 -9.06
CA PRO A 15 23.05 38.04 -7.88
C PRO A 15 24.18 37.02 -8.03
N THR A 16 25.15 37.04 -7.13
CA THR A 16 26.33 36.18 -7.23
C THR A 16 26.34 35.19 -6.08
N VAL A 17 26.26 33.90 -6.40
CA VAL A 17 26.26 32.81 -5.41
C VAL A 17 27.69 32.36 -5.17
N THR A 18 28.16 32.55 -3.94
CA THR A 18 29.54 32.22 -3.52
C THR A 18 29.63 30.91 -2.76
N GLY A 19 28.54 30.43 -2.15
CA GLY A 19 28.57 29.20 -1.36
C GLY A 19 27.21 28.55 -1.12
N LEU A 20 27.23 27.23 -0.93
CA LEU A 20 26.08 26.40 -0.61
C LEU A 20 26.37 25.63 0.68
N SER A 21 25.39 25.52 1.57
CA SER A 21 25.50 24.76 2.82
C SER A 21 24.21 23.98 3.07
N PRO A 22 24.24 22.64 3.03
CA PRO A 22 25.37 21.77 2.66
C PRO A 22 25.74 21.85 1.16
N THR A 23 26.91 21.32 0.77
CA THR A 23 27.35 21.23 -0.65
C THR A 23 26.82 19.97 -1.36
N GLU A 24 26.30 19.02 -0.59
CA GLU A 24 25.69 17.78 -1.06
C GLU A 24 24.50 17.39 -0.18
N GLY A 25 23.57 16.61 -0.73
CA GLY A 25 22.41 16.13 0.03
C GLY A 25 21.42 15.34 -0.80
N THR A 26 20.44 14.76 -0.11
CA THR A 26 19.31 14.06 -0.71
C THR A 26 18.19 15.02 -1.11
N PRO A 27 17.29 14.63 -2.04
CA PRO A 27 16.03 15.33 -2.25
C PRO A 27 15.33 15.61 -0.91
N GLY A 28 14.77 16.82 -0.74
CA GLY A 28 14.18 17.27 0.51
C GLY A 28 15.15 17.93 1.50
N THR A 29 16.47 17.88 1.27
CA THR A 29 17.45 18.57 2.13
C THR A 29 17.24 20.09 2.09
N GLN A 30 17.38 20.74 3.25
CA GLN A 30 17.34 22.19 3.35
C GLN A 30 18.72 22.78 2.99
N ILE A 31 18.76 23.58 1.92
CA ILE A 31 19.98 24.20 1.39
C ILE A 31 19.96 25.69 1.73
N THR A 32 21.07 26.15 2.31
CA THR A 32 21.34 27.58 2.53
C THR A 32 22.26 28.09 1.44
N ILE A 33 21.76 29.01 0.62
CA ILE A 33 22.48 29.67 -0.45
C ILE A 33 23.06 30.98 0.10
N ARG A 34 24.38 31.13 -0.02
CA ARG A 34 25.13 32.33 0.38
C ARG A 34 25.69 33.03 -0.85
N GLY A 35 25.68 34.36 -0.81
CA GLY A 35 26.11 35.16 -1.94
C GLY A 35 26.03 36.65 -1.67
N GLU A 36 26.03 37.41 -2.77
CA GLU A 36 25.86 38.85 -2.79
C GLU A 36 24.73 39.23 -3.75
N ASN A 37 24.01 40.30 -3.42
CA ASN A 37 22.90 40.82 -4.21
C ASN A 37 21.80 39.78 -4.54
N LEU A 38 21.49 38.86 -3.62
CA LEU A 38 20.47 37.82 -3.76
C LEU A 38 19.02 38.35 -3.67
N GLY A 39 18.81 39.61 -4.07
CA GLY A 39 17.53 40.31 -4.07
C GLY A 39 17.26 41.13 -2.81
N THR A 40 16.26 42.01 -2.88
CA THR A 40 15.88 42.91 -1.78
C THR A 40 14.77 42.35 -0.89
N ASP A 41 13.89 41.51 -1.45
CA ASP A 41 12.71 40.97 -0.77
C ASP A 41 12.32 39.61 -1.35
N GLN A 42 11.43 38.87 -0.67
CA GLN A 42 10.92 37.58 -1.14
C GLN A 42 10.30 37.65 -2.56
N ASN A 43 9.60 38.74 -2.87
CA ASN A 43 8.95 38.96 -4.17
C ASN A 43 9.93 39.39 -5.28
N ASP A 44 11.16 39.72 -4.92
CA ASP A 44 12.21 40.07 -5.88
C ASP A 44 12.84 38.80 -6.49
N LEU A 45 12.67 37.64 -5.86
CA LEU A 45 13.14 36.35 -6.36
C LEU A 45 12.16 35.83 -7.44
N LEU A 46 12.61 35.82 -8.69
CA LEU A 46 11.80 35.36 -9.83
C LEU A 46 12.04 33.88 -10.15
N MET A 47 13.27 33.41 -9.95
CA MET A 47 13.68 32.07 -10.34
C MET A 47 14.71 31.54 -9.36
N LEU A 48 14.50 30.30 -8.89
CA LEU A 48 15.51 29.52 -8.20
C LEU A 48 15.46 28.07 -8.67
N PHE A 49 16.44 27.65 -9.48
CA PHE A 49 16.64 26.27 -9.88
C PHE A 49 17.86 25.67 -9.18
N ILE A 50 17.70 24.50 -8.59
CA ILE A 50 18.79 23.72 -8.01
C ILE A 50 18.81 22.37 -8.71
N CYS A 51 19.91 22.05 -9.40
CA CYS A 51 20.09 20.78 -10.11
C CYS A 51 18.99 20.46 -11.15
N GLY A 52 18.43 21.49 -11.78
CA GLY A 52 17.37 21.35 -12.78
C GLY A 52 15.94 21.34 -12.20
N THR A 53 15.79 21.39 -10.88
CA THR A 53 14.49 21.41 -10.20
C THR A 53 14.12 22.83 -9.74
N ASP A 54 12.89 23.25 -10.02
CA ASP A 54 12.36 24.52 -9.53
C ASP A 54 12.14 24.45 -8.01
N CYS A 55 12.84 25.31 -7.28
CA CYS A 55 12.78 25.42 -5.82
C CYS A 55 12.24 26.78 -5.37
N LEU A 56 11.60 27.55 -6.27
CA LEU A 56 11.08 28.89 -5.94
C LEU A 56 10.01 28.85 -4.84
N GLN A 57 9.10 27.88 -4.89
CA GLN A 57 8.01 27.74 -3.91
C GLN A 57 8.51 27.45 -2.49
N THR A 58 9.66 26.77 -2.36
CA THR A 58 10.26 26.42 -1.07
C THR A 58 11.29 27.46 -0.61
N ALA A 59 11.64 28.41 -1.47
CA ALA A 59 12.63 29.43 -1.20
C ALA A 59 12.11 30.47 -0.20
N LYS A 60 12.85 30.65 0.89
CA LYS A 60 12.67 31.69 1.90
C LYS A 60 13.86 32.63 1.84
N TRP A 61 13.64 33.81 1.28
CA TRP A 61 14.58 34.91 1.32
C TRP A 61 14.75 35.38 2.77
N LYS A 62 15.99 35.62 3.20
CA LYS A 62 16.32 36.09 4.55
C LYS A 62 17.01 37.44 4.52
N THR A 63 18.05 37.56 3.70
CA THR A 63 18.80 38.80 3.50
C THR A 63 19.34 38.82 2.08
N GLU A 64 19.86 39.97 1.65
CA GLU A 64 20.55 40.12 0.36
C GLU A 64 21.78 39.20 0.18
N LYS A 65 22.20 38.51 1.25
CA LYS A 65 23.31 37.55 1.26
C LYS A 65 22.90 36.11 1.53
N LYS A 66 21.61 35.85 1.81
CA LYS A 66 21.15 34.55 2.29
C LYS A 66 19.73 34.20 1.85
N ILE A 67 19.61 33.05 1.18
CA ILE A 67 18.34 32.41 0.85
C ILE A 67 18.36 30.98 1.41
N VAL A 68 17.25 30.51 1.95
CA VAL A 68 17.09 29.13 2.40
C VAL A 68 16.02 28.48 1.54
N ALA A 69 16.34 27.38 0.87
CA ALA A 69 15.39 26.64 0.05
C ALA A 69 15.43 25.15 0.38
N ARG A 70 14.33 24.44 0.12
CA ARG A 70 14.30 22.98 0.24
C ARG A 70 14.43 22.37 -1.14
N LEU A 71 15.39 21.47 -1.31
CA LEU A 71 15.59 20.76 -2.57
C LEU A 71 14.35 19.93 -2.90
N GLY A 72 13.78 20.10 -4.10
CA GLY A 72 12.68 19.27 -4.59
C GLY A 72 13.16 17.88 -5.05
N GLN A 73 12.31 17.18 -5.81
CA GLN A 73 12.71 15.96 -6.52
C GLN A 73 13.75 16.31 -7.58
N ALA A 74 14.98 15.81 -7.42
CA ALA A 74 16.10 16.11 -8.29
C ALA A 74 16.86 14.84 -8.66
N ASN A 75 17.37 14.78 -9.90
CA ASN A 75 18.11 13.64 -10.40
C ASN A 75 19.48 13.52 -9.74
N ARG A 76 19.98 12.29 -9.60
CA ARG A 76 21.32 12.00 -9.07
C ARG A 76 22.40 12.68 -9.92
N GLY A 77 23.34 13.35 -9.27
CA GLY A 77 24.52 13.91 -9.92
C GLY A 77 24.91 15.31 -9.46
N LEU A 78 25.91 15.86 -10.14
CA LEU A 78 26.34 17.25 -9.97
C LEU A 78 25.42 18.15 -10.79
N GLY A 79 24.76 19.09 -10.12
CA GLY A 79 23.90 20.07 -10.77
C GLY A 79 24.28 21.50 -10.42
N GLU A 80 23.93 22.41 -11.31
CA GLU A 80 24.16 23.84 -11.17
C GLU A 80 23.02 24.50 -10.40
N VAL A 81 23.32 25.61 -9.72
CA VAL A 81 22.32 26.48 -9.09
C VAL A 81 22.14 27.73 -9.94
N LYS A 82 20.90 28.00 -10.36
CA LYS A 82 20.56 29.17 -11.18
C LYS A 82 19.57 30.03 -10.40
N ILE A 83 19.89 31.31 -10.28
CA ILE A 83 19.06 32.31 -9.61
C ILE A 83 18.77 33.46 -10.55
N ALA A 84 17.56 34.02 -10.51
CA ALA A 84 17.25 35.29 -11.14
C ALA A 84 16.40 36.16 -10.21
N THR A 85 16.76 37.43 -10.11
CA THR A 85 16.02 38.44 -9.34
C THR A 85 15.49 39.53 -10.27
N LYS A 86 14.40 40.19 -9.87
CA LYS A 86 13.84 41.31 -10.63
C LYS A 86 14.77 42.52 -10.59
N SER A 87 15.48 42.73 -9.49
CA SER A 87 16.40 43.86 -9.29
C SER A 87 17.77 43.68 -9.94
N GLY A 88 18.31 42.44 -9.95
CA GLY A 88 19.68 42.15 -10.40
C GLY A 88 19.77 41.25 -11.63
N GLY A 89 18.64 40.85 -12.22
CA GLY A 89 18.61 39.98 -13.38
C GLY A 89 19.11 38.57 -13.11
N ARG A 90 19.72 37.93 -14.11
CA ARG A 90 20.23 36.56 -14.01
C ARG A 90 21.54 36.52 -13.22
N GLY A 91 21.57 35.66 -12.22
CA GLY A 91 22.71 35.50 -11.34
C GLY A 91 23.79 34.56 -11.86
N ILE A 92 24.97 34.71 -11.27
CA ILE A 92 26.17 33.91 -11.54
C ILE A 92 26.38 32.97 -10.36
N CYS A 93 26.59 31.69 -10.63
CA CYS A 93 26.89 30.70 -9.61
C CYS A 93 28.15 29.93 -9.99
N ASN A 94 29.14 29.98 -9.10
CA ASN A 94 30.42 29.28 -9.30
C ASN A 94 30.46 27.91 -8.60
N VAL A 95 29.43 27.58 -7.81
CA VAL A 95 29.39 26.40 -6.95
C VAL A 95 28.35 25.42 -7.48
N LYS A 96 28.70 24.14 -7.52
CA LYS A 96 27.79 23.06 -7.92
C LYS A 96 27.30 22.32 -6.69
N PHE A 97 26.05 21.86 -6.72
CA PHE A 97 25.46 21.04 -5.67
C PHE A 97 25.43 19.57 -6.13
N ARG A 98 25.80 18.64 -5.25
CA ARG A 98 25.76 17.20 -5.55
C ARG A 98 24.51 16.58 -4.93
N VAL A 99 23.62 16.06 -5.76
CA VAL A 99 22.48 15.25 -5.32
C VAL A 99 22.91 13.79 -5.30
N PHE A 100 22.81 13.16 -4.14
CA PHE A 100 22.87 11.71 -4.02
C PHE A 100 21.55 11.21 -3.47
N ILE A 101 21.20 9.98 -3.81
CA ILE A 101 20.05 9.31 -3.26
C ILE A 101 20.59 8.43 -2.14
N ALA A 102 20.17 8.69 -0.90
CA ALA A 102 20.51 7.80 0.20
C ALA A 102 19.78 6.48 -0.03
N GLN A 103 20.50 5.37 0.02
CA GLN A 103 19.87 4.06 0.16
C GLN A 103 19.33 3.99 1.59
N VAL A 104 18.03 4.25 1.71
CA VAL A 104 17.32 4.16 2.98
C VAL A 104 17.28 2.69 3.36
N GLY A 105 17.79 2.34 4.55
CA GLY A 105 17.69 0.98 5.05
C GLY A 105 16.22 0.59 5.31
N PRO A 106 15.87 -0.70 5.40
CA PRO A 106 14.49 -1.16 5.60
C PRO A 106 13.77 -0.60 6.83
N LEU A 107 14.52 -0.04 7.80
CA LEU A 107 14.03 0.43 9.09
C LEU A 107 14.27 1.94 9.32
N GLU A 108 14.77 2.66 8.31
CA GLU A 108 15.16 4.06 8.47
C GLU A 108 14.10 5.00 7.85
N GLU A 109 13.67 6.01 8.60
CA GLU A 109 12.61 6.92 8.17
C GLU A 109 13.11 7.92 7.11
N SER A 110 12.37 8.05 5.99
CA SER A 110 12.66 9.04 4.94
C SER A 110 11.60 10.14 4.93
N ALA A 111 12.06 11.40 4.92
CA ALA A 111 11.19 12.58 4.80
C ALA A 111 10.74 12.87 3.35
N VAL A 112 11.22 12.10 2.37
CA VAL A 112 10.88 12.24 0.96
C VAL A 112 10.43 10.91 0.40
N TRP A 113 9.29 10.92 -0.29
CA TRP A 113 8.85 9.80 -1.10
C TRP A 113 9.89 9.54 -2.19
N VAL A 114 10.60 8.43 -2.03
CA VAL A 114 11.58 7.95 -2.99
C VAL A 114 10.82 7.07 -3.99
N ASP A 115 10.96 7.34 -5.29
CA ASP A 115 10.43 6.46 -6.30
C ASP A 115 11.22 5.14 -6.29
N GLU A 116 10.57 4.10 -5.76
CA GLU A 116 11.06 2.73 -5.66
C GLU A 116 11.23 2.05 -7.03
N THR A 117 10.92 2.70 -8.16
CA THR A 117 11.24 2.13 -9.47
C THR A 117 12.66 2.45 -9.94
N GLN A 118 13.28 3.53 -9.41
CA GLN A 118 14.58 4.03 -9.87
C GLN A 118 15.72 3.92 -8.85
N THR A 119 15.40 3.72 -7.57
CA THR A 119 16.36 3.86 -6.46
C THR A 119 16.70 2.55 -5.76
N VAL A 120 15.74 1.63 -5.69
CA VAL A 120 16.12 0.23 -5.59
C VAL A 120 16.69 -0.16 -6.95
N PRO A 121 17.87 -0.80 -7.00
CA PRO A 121 18.30 -1.53 -8.18
C PRO A 121 17.07 -2.30 -8.67
N GLY A 122 16.63 -2.03 -9.91
CA GLY A 122 15.35 -2.53 -10.43
C GLY A 122 15.16 -3.98 -10.05
N ARG A 123 13.92 -4.44 -9.82
CA ARG A 123 13.58 -5.78 -9.28
C ARG A 123 14.40 -6.98 -9.81
N GLU A 124 15.12 -6.84 -10.91
CA GLU A 124 16.15 -7.76 -11.41
C GLU A 124 17.45 -7.85 -10.59
N ALA A 125 17.90 -6.78 -9.91
CA ALA A 125 19.11 -6.77 -9.08
C ALA A 125 18.88 -7.26 -7.63
N VAL A 126 17.62 -7.49 -7.24
CA VAL A 126 17.26 -8.31 -6.06
C VAL A 126 17.33 -9.81 -6.41
N ARG A 127 18.25 -10.22 -7.29
CA ARG A 127 18.59 -11.64 -7.50
C ARG A 127 19.77 -12.11 -6.65
N THR A 128 20.53 -11.19 -6.07
CA THR A 128 21.51 -11.52 -5.04
C THR A 128 21.04 -11.00 -3.68
N VAL A 129 19.87 -11.48 -3.25
CA VAL A 129 19.83 -11.98 -1.87
C VAL A 129 21.00 -12.96 -1.81
N ALA A 130 21.92 -12.83 -0.86
CA ALA A 130 22.80 -13.95 -0.57
C ALA A 130 21.87 -15.13 -0.27
N GLN A 131 21.60 -15.96 -1.28
CA GLN A 131 20.86 -17.19 -1.16
C GLN A 131 21.76 -18.05 -0.28
N THR A 132 21.58 -17.90 1.03
CA THR A 132 21.94 -18.92 2.00
C THR A 132 20.98 -20.11 1.91
N THR A 133 19.97 -20.03 1.03
CA THR A 133 19.30 -21.20 0.50
C THR A 133 20.27 -21.85 -0.48
N GLU A 134 20.93 -22.91 -0.02
CA GLU A 134 21.57 -23.90 -0.90
C GLU A 134 20.65 -24.11 -2.11
N GLU A 135 21.15 -23.90 -3.34
CA GLU A 135 20.38 -24.20 -4.54
C GLU A 135 19.91 -25.65 -4.43
N ARG A 136 18.60 -25.83 -4.25
CA ARG A 136 17.96 -27.14 -4.12
C ARG A 136 17.16 -27.37 -5.38
N ASP A 137 17.28 -28.57 -5.89
CA ASP A 137 16.62 -29.00 -7.10
C ASP A 137 15.10 -29.22 -6.88
N ALA A 138 14.34 -29.56 -7.93
CA ALA A 138 12.92 -29.92 -7.85
C ALA A 138 12.63 -31.05 -6.83
N LEU A 139 13.64 -31.89 -6.52
CA LEU A 139 13.59 -32.93 -5.50
C LEU A 139 13.98 -32.46 -4.09
N GLY A 140 14.37 -31.20 -3.92
CA GLY A 140 14.85 -30.65 -2.65
C GLY A 140 16.28 -31.05 -2.29
N LEU A 141 16.99 -31.72 -3.21
CA LEU A 141 18.38 -32.17 -3.06
C LEU A 141 19.37 -31.18 -3.69
N LYS A 142 20.66 -31.31 -3.36
CA LYS A 142 21.72 -30.49 -3.97
C LYS A 142 21.95 -30.92 -5.42
N PRO A 143 22.03 -30.00 -6.40
CA PRO A 143 22.31 -30.32 -7.79
C PRO A 143 23.65 -31.07 -7.94
N THR A 144 23.62 -32.21 -8.62
CA THR A 144 24.85 -32.94 -8.98
C THR A 144 25.60 -32.16 -10.07
N THR A 145 26.91 -32.00 -9.91
CA THR A 145 27.76 -31.23 -10.85
C THR A 145 28.09 -32.00 -12.13
N LYS A 146 27.97 -33.34 -12.12
CA LYS A 146 28.11 -34.18 -13.30
C LYS A 146 26.75 -34.48 -13.91
N LYS A 147 26.58 -34.06 -15.17
CA LYS A 147 25.41 -34.39 -15.97
C LYS A 147 25.77 -35.51 -16.94
N LEU A 148 24.87 -36.48 -17.10
CA LEU A 148 24.98 -37.49 -18.17
C LEU A 148 24.84 -36.82 -19.54
N ASP A 149 25.57 -37.34 -20.54
CA ASP A 149 25.59 -36.77 -21.89
C ASP A 149 24.18 -36.80 -22.52
N PRO A 150 23.61 -35.65 -22.91
CA PRO A 150 22.27 -35.58 -23.50
C PRO A 150 22.12 -36.45 -24.75
N ALA A 151 23.20 -36.67 -25.51
CA ALA A 151 23.16 -37.51 -26.71
C ALA A 151 22.86 -38.98 -26.41
N PHE A 152 23.34 -39.51 -25.27
CA PHE A 152 23.02 -40.85 -24.82
C PHE A 152 21.57 -40.97 -24.35
N LEU A 153 21.07 -39.94 -23.65
CA LEU A 153 19.69 -39.87 -23.17
C LEU A 153 18.70 -39.77 -24.34
N SER A 154 19.00 -38.97 -25.38
CA SER A 154 18.17 -38.87 -26.60
C SER A 154 18.06 -40.20 -27.34
N LYS A 155 19.06 -41.08 -27.24
CA LYS A 155 19.01 -42.41 -27.84
C LYS A 155 18.16 -43.40 -27.04
N MET A 156 18.11 -43.25 -25.72
CA MET A 156 17.32 -44.08 -24.81
C MET A 156 15.85 -43.63 -24.72
N PHE A 157 15.60 -42.33 -24.88
CA PHE A 157 14.28 -41.71 -24.78
C PHE A 157 14.08 -40.72 -25.94
N PRO A 158 13.72 -41.21 -27.15
CA PRO A 158 13.66 -40.38 -28.37
C PRO A 158 12.67 -39.21 -28.28
N ASP A 159 11.57 -39.40 -27.56
CA ASP A 159 10.47 -38.42 -27.45
C ASP A 159 10.42 -37.71 -26.07
N GLY A 160 11.40 -37.94 -25.20
CA GLY A 160 11.42 -37.43 -23.82
C GLY A 160 12.36 -36.25 -23.62
N SER A 161 12.05 -35.40 -22.64
CA SER A 161 12.88 -34.25 -22.23
C SER A 161 13.04 -34.20 -20.71
N GLY A 162 14.20 -33.76 -20.23
CA GLY A 162 14.46 -33.47 -18.82
C GLY A 162 13.89 -32.12 -18.36
N ASN A 163 13.35 -31.30 -19.26
CA ASN A 163 12.88 -29.98 -18.87
C ASN A 163 11.47 -30.04 -18.27
N ILE A 164 11.35 -29.77 -16.97
CA ILE A 164 10.09 -29.78 -16.19
C ILE A 164 9.02 -28.85 -16.79
N ARG A 165 9.42 -27.86 -17.59
CA ARG A 165 8.50 -26.87 -18.19
C ARG A 165 7.90 -27.33 -19.52
N MET A 166 8.38 -28.46 -20.07
CA MET A 166 7.93 -28.99 -21.36
C MET A 166 6.89 -30.09 -21.15
N GLU A 167 5.90 -30.18 -22.04
CA GLU A 167 4.90 -31.27 -22.00
C GLU A 167 5.53 -32.64 -22.28
N SER A 168 6.66 -32.69 -22.98
CA SER A 168 7.46 -33.90 -23.21
C SER A 168 8.33 -34.29 -22.01
N PHE A 169 8.07 -33.74 -20.83
CA PHE A 169 8.85 -34.04 -19.64
C PHE A 169 8.79 -35.53 -19.29
N ASN A 170 9.96 -36.16 -19.16
CA ASN A 170 10.09 -37.54 -18.71
C ASN A 170 10.84 -37.58 -17.36
N PRO A 171 10.21 -38.09 -16.28
CA PRO A 171 10.85 -38.19 -14.96
C PRO A 171 12.10 -39.08 -14.94
N GLN A 172 12.15 -40.12 -15.77
CA GLN A 172 13.29 -41.05 -15.83
C GLN A 172 14.50 -40.39 -16.50
N TRP A 173 14.26 -39.57 -17.54
CA TRP A 173 15.30 -38.73 -18.13
C TRP A 173 15.87 -37.79 -17.09
N TYR A 174 15.00 -37.08 -16.36
CA TYR A 174 15.40 -36.09 -15.37
C TYR A 174 16.30 -36.67 -14.28
N LEU A 175 15.91 -37.83 -13.72
CA LEU A 175 16.68 -38.51 -12.69
C LEU A 175 18.05 -38.98 -13.20
N LEU A 176 18.13 -39.46 -14.44
CA LEU A 176 19.41 -39.85 -15.03
C LEU A 176 20.29 -38.64 -15.33
N GLU A 177 19.72 -37.53 -15.81
CA GLU A 177 20.49 -36.32 -16.12
C GLU A 177 21.07 -35.65 -14.87
N HIS A 178 20.30 -35.61 -13.77
CA HIS A 178 20.63 -34.81 -12.58
C HIS A 178 21.02 -35.62 -11.33
N HIS A 179 20.64 -36.90 -11.25
CA HIS A 179 20.79 -37.74 -10.05
C HIS A 179 21.40 -39.12 -10.33
N SER A 180 22.18 -39.28 -11.41
CA SER A 180 22.79 -40.56 -11.75
C SER A 180 23.77 -41.12 -10.72
N GLU A 181 24.45 -40.24 -9.97
CA GLU A 181 25.42 -40.62 -8.92
C GLU A 181 24.86 -40.45 -7.50
N THR A 182 23.57 -40.08 -7.35
CA THR A 182 22.95 -39.84 -6.03
C THR A 182 22.64 -41.18 -5.33
N PRO A 183 23.02 -41.36 -4.05
CA PRO A 183 22.73 -42.60 -3.33
C PRO A 183 21.23 -42.77 -3.13
N ILE A 184 20.78 -44.02 -3.10
CA ILE A 184 19.36 -44.37 -3.00
C ILE A 184 18.69 -43.81 -1.73
N GLU A 185 19.44 -43.59 -0.65
CA GLU A 185 18.88 -43.05 0.58
C GLU A 185 18.53 -41.57 0.50
N GLU A 186 19.31 -40.78 -0.25
CA GLU A 186 18.96 -39.38 -0.56
C GLU A 186 17.74 -39.31 -1.49
N LEU A 187 17.61 -40.25 -2.42
CA LEU A 187 16.42 -40.35 -3.27
C LEU A 187 15.15 -40.72 -2.47
N ARG A 188 15.27 -41.48 -1.38
CA ARG A 188 14.15 -41.73 -0.46
C ARG A 188 13.74 -40.46 0.29
N GLU A 189 14.71 -39.66 0.71
CA GLU A 189 14.44 -38.37 1.35
C GLU A 189 13.76 -37.39 0.37
N ALA A 190 14.20 -37.36 -0.90
CA ALA A 190 13.57 -36.58 -1.96
C ALA A 190 12.07 -36.88 -2.14
N ILE A 191 11.66 -38.14 -1.99
CA ILE A 191 10.24 -38.53 -2.08
C ILE A 191 9.44 -37.89 -0.94
N GLU A 192 9.97 -37.91 0.29
CA GLU A 192 9.29 -37.28 1.43
C GLU A 192 9.25 -35.75 1.27
N ASN A 193 10.34 -35.13 0.81
CA ASN A 193 10.38 -33.70 0.50
C ASN A 193 9.33 -33.31 -0.55
N MET A 194 9.16 -34.12 -1.59
CA MET A 194 8.15 -33.88 -2.63
C MET A 194 6.72 -34.00 -2.11
N LYS A 195 6.45 -34.97 -1.22
CA LYS A 195 5.14 -35.11 -0.56
C LYS A 195 4.81 -33.88 0.29
N VAL A 196 5.79 -33.38 1.05
CA VAL A 196 5.64 -32.17 1.87
C VAL A 196 5.41 -30.95 0.97
N ALA A 197 6.19 -30.80 -0.11
CA ALA A 197 6.04 -29.70 -1.07
C ALA A 197 4.64 -29.67 -1.70
N LYS A 198 4.10 -30.83 -2.11
CA LYS A 198 2.72 -30.96 -2.62
C LYS A 198 1.68 -30.53 -1.60
N ALA A 199 1.86 -30.90 -0.33
CA ALA A 199 0.95 -30.50 0.74
C ALA A 199 1.00 -28.99 1.03
N ASP A 200 2.18 -28.38 0.97
CA ASP A 200 2.36 -26.95 1.20
C ASP A 200 1.88 -26.09 0.02
N GLU A 201 1.99 -26.58 -1.21
CA GLU A 201 1.40 -25.91 -2.38
C GLU A 201 -0.13 -25.86 -2.29
N ALA A 202 -0.77 -26.94 -1.82
CA ALA A 202 -2.20 -26.96 -1.55
C ALA A 202 -2.61 -25.90 -0.50
N LYS A 203 -1.82 -25.75 0.57
CA LYS A 203 -2.06 -24.70 1.58
C LYS A 203 -1.82 -23.29 1.03
N LYS A 204 -0.79 -23.09 0.20
CA LYS A 204 -0.51 -21.79 -0.45
C LYS A 204 -1.66 -21.36 -1.35
N ASN A 205 -2.25 -22.29 -2.11
CA ASN A 205 -3.44 -22.02 -2.90
C ASN A 205 -4.61 -21.59 -2.01
N GLU A 206 -4.85 -22.27 -0.88
CA GLU A 206 -5.86 -21.86 0.10
C GLU A 206 -5.59 -20.44 0.67
N GLN A 207 -4.33 -20.10 0.92
CA GLN A 207 -3.91 -18.79 1.43
C GLN A 207 -4.05 -17.68 0.37
N MET A 208 -3.80 -17.98 -0.91
CA MET A 208 -3.97 -17.05 -2.03
C MET A 208 -5.44 -16.64 -2.21
N HIS A 209 -6.37 -17.58 -2.02
CA HIS A 209 -7.80 -17.27 -2.02
C HIS A 209 -8.21 -16.32 -0.87
N LYS A 210 -7.49 -16.33 0.27
CA LYS A 210 -7.72 -15.38 1.39
C LYS A 210 -7.32 -13.95 1.03
N ALA A 211 -6.28 -13.76 0.21
CA ALA A 211 -5.84 -12.42 -0.23
C ALA A 211 -6.81 -11.79 -1.25
N ASN A 212 -7.37 -12.61 -2.15
CA ASN A 212 -8.35 -12.17 -3.15
C ASN A 212 -9.79 -12.11 -2.61
N LEU A 213 -10.00 -12.56 -1.37
CA LEU A 213 -11.31 -12.63 -0.72
C LEU A 213 -11.98 -11.26 -0.61
N TYR A 214 -11.21 -10.21 -0.28
CA TYR A 214 -11.74 -8.86 -0.15
C TYR A 214 -12.29 -8.32 -1.48
N SER A 215 -11.58 -8.55 -2.59
CA SER A 215 -12.06 -8.17 -3.92
C SER A 215 -13.29 -8.97 -4.33
N LEU A 216 -13.32 -10.27 -4.04
CA LEU A 216 -14.48 -11.13 -4.32
C LEU A 216 -15.72 -10.72 -3.52
N ILE A 217 -15.56 -10.43 -2.22
CA ILE A 217 -16.65 -9.95 -1.34
C ILE A 217 -17.19 -8.62 -1.87
N ASN A 218 -16.30 -7.65 -2.18
CA ASN A 218 -16.73 -6.37 -2.74
C ASN A 218 -17.48 -6.53 -4.08
N CYS A 219 -17.09 -7.49 -4.92
CA CYS A 219 -17.79 -7.79 -6.16
C CYS A 219 -19.18 -8.37 -5.90
N VAL A 220 -19.31 -9.29 -4.94
CA VAL A 220 -20.60 -9.88 -4.56
C VAL A 220 -21.53 -8.83 -3.94
N ASP A 221 -21.03 -7.98 -3.05
CA ASP A 221 -21.81 -6.90 -2.43
C ASP A 221 -22.27 -5.88 -3.48
N SER A 222 -21.40 -5.53 -4.43
CA SER A 222 -21.75 -4.64 -5.55
C SER A 222 -22.82 -5.27 -6.45
N LEU A 223 -22.74 -6.57 -6.71
CA LEU A 223 -23.72 -7.29 -7.52
C LEU A 223 -25.08 -7.41 -6.80
N ALA A 224 -25.08 -7.65 -5.49
CA ALA A 224 -26.29 -7.69 -4.67
C ALA A 224 -26.97 -6.32 -4.63
N ALA A 225 -26.21 -5.24 -4.44
CA ALA A 225 -26.74 -3.88 -4.49
C ALA A 225 -27.35 -3.54 -5.86
N LEU A 226 -26.71 -3.96 -6.95
CA LEU A 226 -27.23 -3.79 -8.31
C LEU A 226 -28.51 -4.58 -8.52
N HIS A 227 -28.58 -5.81 -8.02
CA HIS A 227 -29.79 -6.63 -8.08
C HIS A 227 -30.96 -5.99 -7.31
N ASP A 228 -30.72 -5.52 -6.09
CA ASP A 228 -31.74 -4.84 -5.27
C ASP A 228 -32.23 -3.55 -5.94
N GLU A 229 -31.35 -2.83 -6.64
CA GLU A 229 -31.71 -1.65 -7.44
C GLU A 229 -32.54 -2.03 -8.66
N LEU A 230 -32.16 -3.09 -9.38
CA LEU A 230 -32.88 -3.59 -10.54
C LEU A 230 -34.30 -4.05 -10.15
N GLU A 231 -34.43 -4.76 -9.03
CA GLU A 231 -35.71 -5.23 -8.52
C GLU A 231 -36.58 -4.07 -8.03
N ARG A 232 -35.98 -3.04 -7.43
CA ARG A 232 -36.68 -1.79 -7.07
C ARG A 232 -37.16 -1.02 -8.30
N SER A 233 -36.32 -0.85 -9.32
CA SER A 233 -36.69 -0.16 -10.57
C SER A 233 -37.77 -0.92 -11.35
N ASN A 234 -37.73 -2.26 -11.32
CA ASN A 234 -38.78 -3.12 -11.89
C ASN A 234 -40.11 -2.95 -11.14
N LYS A 235 -40.10 -2.96 -9.80
CA LYS A 235 -41.30 -2.74 -8.96
C LYS A 235 -41.83 -1.29 -9.02
N ALA A 236 -40.95 -0.30 -9.19
CA ALA A 236 -41.31 1.10 -9.33
C ALA A 236 -41.90 1.44 -10.72
N GLY A 237 -41.88 0.50 -11.67
CA GLY A 237 -42.43 0.70 -13.00
C GLY A 237 -41.65 1.71 -13.85
N GLU A 238 -40.39 2.02 -13.52
CA GLU A 238 -39.56 2.94 -14.32
C GLU A 238 -39.33 2.38 -15.73
N PHE A 239 -39.26 1.06 -15.86
CA PHE A 239 -39.26 0.35 -17.16
C PHE A 239 -40.62 0.40 -17.89
N ALA A 240 -41.72 0.77 -17.22
CA ALA A 240 -43.02 0.96 -17.87
C ALA A 240 -43.04 2.21 -18.76
N VAL A 241 -42.23 3.23 -18.47
CA VAL A 241 -42.06 4.40 -19.34
C VAL A 241 -41.40 4.00 -20.66
N ILE A 242 -40.39 3.12 -20.61
CA ILE A 242 -39.76 2.53 -21.81
C ILE A 242 -40.78 1.70 -22.59
N LYS A 243 -41.65 0.96 -21.91
CA LYS A 243 -42.78 0.21 -22.50
C LYS A 243 -43.80 1.12 -23.19
N GLN A 244 -44.05 2.30 -22.63
CA GLN A 244 -45.00 3.30 -23.15
C GLN A 244 -44.43 4.11 -24.33
N ILE A 245 -43.12 4.37 -24.32
CA ILE A 245 -42.41 4.94 -25.48
C ILE A 245 -42.38 3.93 -26.63
N GLY A 246 -42.11 2.65 -26.35
CA GLY A 246 -42.14 1.58 -27.35
C GLY A 246 -43.50 1.43 -28.03
N SER A 247 -44.60 1.56 -27.27
CA SER A 247 -45.96 1.48 -27.83
C SER A 247 -46.37 2.72 -28.63
N GLN A 248 -45.88 3.90 -28.27
CA GLN A 248 -46.09 5.14 -29.05
C GLN A 248 -45.29 5.16 -30.37
N VAL A 249 -44.10 4.56 -30.40
CA VAL A 249 -43.32 4.37 -31.63
C VAL A 249 -44.01 3.39 -32.59
N MET A 250 -44.71 2.36 -32.08
CA MET A 250 -45.51 1.46 -32.91
C MET A 250 -46.76 2.12 -33.53
N GLN A 251 -47.38 3.09 -32.86
CA GLN A 251 -48.56 3.78 -33.39
C GLN A 251 -48.23 4.85 -34.44
N SER A 252 -46.98 5.33 -34.50
CA SER A 252 -46.55 6.40 -35.42
C SER A 252 -45.94 5.90 -36.74
N GLY A 253 -45.74 4.59 -36.91
CA GLY A 253 -45.09 4.02 -38.09
C GLY A 253 -46.04 3.32 -39.06
N HIS A 254 -46.76 4.08 -39.88
CA HIS A 254 -47.16 3.54 -41.19
C HIS A 254 -45.88 3.27 -41.99
N MET A 255 -45.69 2.01 -42.41
CA MET A 255 -44.67 1.51 -43.34
C MET A 255 -43.22 1.40 -42.80
N CYS A 256 -42.90 0.26 -42.19
CA CYS A 256 -41.64 -0.42 -42.50
C CYS A 256 -41.81 -1.94 -42.41
N PHE A 257 -42.29 -2.48 -43.53
CA PHE A 257 -41.96 -3.81 -44.03
C PHE A 257 -40.43 -3.98 -43.96
N LEU A 258 -39.93 -5.03 -43.29
CA LEU A 258 -38.58 -5.65 -43.36
C LEU A 258 -37.90 -5.93 -42.00
N ILE A 259 -38.53 -6.68 -41.09
CA ILE A 259 -37.78 -7.70 -40.32
C ILE A 259 -38.61 -8.98 -40.33
N HIS A 260 -38.13 -9.95 -41.11
CA HIS A 260 -38.63 -11.31 -41.14
C HIS A 260 -38.25 -11.99 -39.80
N ASN A 261 -39.24 -12.56 -39.11
CA ASN A 261 -39.11 -13.54 -38.01
C ASN A 261 -38.55 -13.08 -36.65
N CYS A 262 -39.11 -12.04 -36.03
CA CYS A 262 -39.23 -11.98 -34.56
C CYS A 262 -40.35 -10.99 -34.22
N THR A 263 -41.49 -11.47 -33.73
CA THR A 263 -42.50 -10.59 -33.15
C THR A 263 -41.95 -10.03 -31.84
N LEU A 264 -42.26 -8.76 -31.52
CA LEU A 264 -41.77 -8.10 -30.30
C LEU A 264 -42.21 -8.83 -29.02
N ASP A 265 -43.26 -9.66 -29.09
CA ASP A 265 -43.67 -10.58 -28.02
C ASP A 265 -42.60 -11.65 -27.71
N ASP A 266 -41.89 -12.20 -28.71
CA ASP A 266 -40.79 -13.13 -28.46
C ASP A 266 -39.58 -12.42 -27.79
N LEU A 267 -39.40 -11.13 -28.08
CA LEU A 267 -38.32 -10.31 -27.51
C LEU A 267 -38.65 -9.85 -26.08
N LEU A 268 -39.92 -9.56 -25.80
CA LEU A 268 -40.40 -9.26 -24.45
C LEU A 268 -40.45 -10.51 -23.56
N GLN A 269 -40.96 -11.64 -24.08
CA GLN A 269 -41.00 -12.92 -23.36
C GLN A 269 -39.59 -13.45 -23.06
N SER A 270 -38.65 -13.34 -24.02
CA SER A 270 -37.26 -13.72 -23.78
C SER A 270 -36.56 -12.77 -22.80
N SER A 271 -36.83 -11.46 -22.84
CA SER A 271 -36.29 -10.51 -21.86
C SER A 271 -36.81 -10.76 -20.43
N PHE A 272 -38.07 -11.17 -20.29
CA PHE A 272 -38.68 -11.51 -18.99
C PHE A 272 -38.15 -12.84 -18.44
N LEU A 273 -38.05 -13.87 -19.28
CA LEU A 273 -37.45 -15.16 -18.91
C LEU A 273 -35.95 -15.05 -18.60
N LEU A 274 -35.20 -14.19 -19.30
CA LEU A 274 -33.80 -13.89 -18.99
C LEU A 274 -33.66 -13.15 -17.66
N ALA A 275 -34.53 -12.18 -17.37
CA ALA A 275 -34.53 -11.46 -16.10
C ALA A 275 -34.83 -12.40 -14.92
N ASP A 276 -35.86 -13.25 -15.01
CA ASP A 276 -36.22 -14.22 -13.97
C ASP A 276 -35.20 -15.37 -13.82
N ALA A 277 -34.64 -15.87 -14.93
CA ALA A 277 -33.57 -16.87 -14.85
C ALA A 277 -32.29 -16.29 -14.23
N SER A 278 -31.97 -15.02 -14.54
CA SER A 278 -30.81 -14.34 -13.95
C SER A 278 -31.00 -14.03 -12.46
N SER A 279 -32.20 -13.62 -12.04
CA SER A 279 -32.50 -13.36 -10.63
C SER A 279 -32.43 -14.63 -9.78
N LEU A 280 -32.91 -15.76 -10.30
CA LEU A 280 -32.84 -17.06 -9.64
C LEU A 280 -31.38 -17.54 -9.47
N GLN A 281 -30.56 -17.42 -10.52
CA GLN A 281 -29.15 -17.80 -10.47
C GLN A 281 -28.34 -16.89 -9.54
N ILE A 282 -28.65 -15.59 -9.49
CA ILE A 282 -28.02 -14.65 -8.56
C ILE A 282 -28.42 -14.97 -7.12
N ALA A 283 -29.68 -15.33 -6.87
CA ALA A 283 -30.15 -15.75 -5.55
C ALA A 283 -29.44 -17.04 -5.08
N GLU A 284 -29.27 -18.03 -5.96
CA GLU A 284 -28.54 -19.27 -5.64
C GLU A 284 -27.05 -19.00 -5.38
N ALA A 285 -26.42 -18.15 -6.22
CA ALA A 285 -25.03 -17.73 -6.03
C ALA A 285 -24.84 -16.98 -4.70
N ARG A 286 -25.81 -16.14 -4.30
CA ARG A 286 -25.80 -15.44 -3.01
C ARG A 286 -25.87 -16.41 -1.84
N VAL A 287 -26.78 -17.37 -1.84
CA VAL A 287 -26.89 -18.38 -0.76
C VAL A 287 -25.60 -19.18 -0.64
N LYS A 288 -25.00 -19.57 -1.76
CA LYS A 288 -23.74 -20.30 -1.78
C LYS A 288 -22.59 -19.44 -1.28
N ALA A 289 -22.52 -18.17 -1.69
CA ALA A 289 -21.55 -17.21 -1.19
C ALA A 289 -21.68 -17.00 0.33
N GLU A 290 -22.90 -16.76 0.83
CA GLU A 290 -23.16 -16.64 2.27
C GLU A 290 -22.71 -17.89 3.03
N SER A 291 -22.95 -19.10 2.52
CA SER A 291 -22.48 -20.33 3.16
C SER A 291 -20.95 -20.45 3.20
N VAL A 292 -20.26 -20.03 2.13
CA VAL A 292 -18.80 -20.15 2.00
C VAL A 292 -18.09 -19.09 2.84
N PHE A 293 -18.65 -17.88 2.92
CA PHE A 293 -18.01 -16.75 3.60
C PHE A 293 -18.42 -16.59 5.07
N LYS A 294 -19.47 -17.27 5.55
CA LYS A 294 -19.93 -17.18 6.95
C LYS A 294 -18.82 -17.41 7.98
N ASP A 295 -17.99 -18.43 7.75
CA ASP A 295 -16.88 -18.75 8.66
C ASP A 295 -15.73 -17.74 8.57
N VAL A 296 -15.54 -17.10 7.42
CA VAL A 296 -14.49 -16.09 7.24
C VAL A 296 -14.93 -14.74 7.82
N LEU A 297 -16.18 -14.35 7.59
CA LEU A 297 -16.78 -13.14 8.15
C LEU A 297 -16.82 -13.21 9.67
N SER A 298 -17.27 -14.33 10.25
CA SER A 298 -17.26 -14.50 11.72
C SER A 298 -15.86 -14.45 12.33
N ARG A 299 -14.83 -14.93 11.61
CA ARG A 299 -13.42 -14.81 12.04
C ARG A 299 -12.93 -13.37 11.97
N LYS A 300 -13.32 -12.62 10.94
CA LYS A 300 -13.03 -11.17 10.84
C LYS A 300 -13.70 -10.41 11.98
N ASP A 301 -14.99 -10.65 12.23
CA ASP A 301 -15.73 -9.97 13.30
C ASP A 301 -15.10 -10.23 14.68
N ARG A 302 -14.68 -11.47 14.94
CA ARG A 302 -13.92 -11.81 16.16
C ARG A 302 -12.59 -11.07 16.24
N ALA A 303 -11.84 -10.99 15.14
CA ALA A 303 -10.56 -10.29 15.10
C ALA A 303 -10.75 -8.79 15.34
N ASP A 304 -11.77 -8.19 14.73
CA ASP A 304 -12.09 -6.77 14.88
C ASP A 304 -12.61 -6.45 16.28
N ALA A 305 -13.44 -7.32 16.87
CA ALA A 305 -13.82 -7.23 18.29
C ALA A 305 -12.59 -7.27 19.21
N THR A 306 -11.62 -8.15 18.92
CA THR A 306 -10.37 -8.26 19.69
C THR A 306 -9.52 -7.00 19.55
N ARG A 307 -9.41 -6.43 18.34
CA ARG A 307 -8.71 -5.16 18.10
C ARG A 307 -9.37 -4.00 18.81
N ASN A 308 -10.70 -3.92 18.78
CA ASN A 308 -11.46 -2.89 19.48
C ASN A 308 -11.25 -2.99 20.99
N ALA A 309 -11.32 -4.21 21.55
CA ALA A 309 -11.01 -4.44 22.96
C ALA A 309 -9.57 -4.01 23.31
N LEU A 310 -8.59 -4.36 22.48
CA LEU A 310 -7.19 -3.98 22.69
C LEU A 310 -6.99 -2.46 22.60
N SER A 311 -7.67 -1.79 21.66
CA SER A 311 -7.66 -0.34 21.53
C SER A 311 -8.22 0.35 22.79
N VAL A 312 -9.31 -0.17 23.36
CA VAL A 312 -9.85 0.32 24.63
C VAL A 312 -8.89 0.06 25.79
N LEU A 313 -8.31 -1.14 25.88
CA LEU A 313 -7.35 -1.50 26.94
C LEU A 313 -6.07 -0.66 26.89
N THR A 314 -5.60 -0.32 25.70
CA THR A 314 -4.40 0.52 25.52
C THR A 314 -4.70 1.97 25.83
N ARG A 315 -5.82 2.51 25.35
CA ARG A 315 -6.24 3.90 25.61
C ARG A 315 -6.54 4.15 27.08
N PHE A 316 -7.16 3.19 27.76
CA PHE A 316 -7.53 3.30 29.17
C PHE A 316 -6.67 2.40 30.07
N LYS A 317 -5.43 2.14 29.68
CA LYS A 317 -4.50 1.28 30.44
C LYS A 317 -4.41 1.70 31.91
N PHE A 318 -4.39 3.00 32.19
CA PHE A 318 -4.29 3.50 33.56
C PHE A 318 -5.38 2.96 34.50
N ILE A 319 -6.67 2.98 34.12
CA ILE A 319 -7.76 2.55 35.02
C ILE A 319 -7.76 1.04 35.23
N PHE A 320 -7.45 0.25 34.20
CA PHE A 320 -7.44 -1.21 34.27
C PHE A 320 -6.26 -1.75 35.09
N PHE A 321 -5.11 -1.05 35.05
CA PHE A 321 -3.92 -1.44 35.81
C PHE A 321 -3.81 -0.71 37.17
N LEU A 322 -4.77 0.16 37.50
CA LEU A 322 -4.75 0.94 38.73
C LEU A 322 -4.77 0.04 39.97
N SER A 323 -5.68 -0.94 40.04
CA SER A 323 -5.78 -1.85 41.20
C SER A 323 -4.46 -2.58 41.46
N LYS A 324 -3.80 -3.09 40.42
CA LYS A 324 -2.49 -3.74 40.53
C LYS A 324 -1.41 -2.76 41.01
N THR A 325 -1.41 -1.53 40.48
CA THR A 325 -0.45 -0.50 40.85
C THR A 325 -0.62 -0.09 42.32
N ILE A 326 -1.86 -0.04 42.81
CA ILE A 326 -2.17 0.19 44.22
C ILE A 326 -1.65 -0.94 45.10
N ASP A 327 -1.89 -2.20 44.73
CA ASP A 327 -1.38 -3.36 45.47
C ASP A 327 0.16 -3.38 45.54
N ASP A 328 0.83 -3.06 44.42
CA ASP A 328 2.30 -3.03 44.35
C ASP A 328 2.89 -1.87 45.18
N ASN A 329 2.25 -0.70 45.17
CA ASN A 329 2.67 0.46 45.97
C ASN A 329 2.32 0.30 47.45
N MET A 330 1.27 -0.46 47.78
CA MET A 330 0.89 -0.79 49.15
C MET A 330 1.94 -1.68 49.81
N LYS A 331 2.51 -2.65 49.07
CA LYS A 331 3.64 -3.46 49.54
C LYS A 331 4.91 -2.65 49.78
N LYS A 332 5.10 -1.56 49.03
CA LYS A 332 6.26 -0.66 49.14
C LYS A 332 6.11 0.43 50.20
N GLY A 333 4.89 0.62 50.75
CA GLY A 333 4.59 1.66 51.73
C GLY A 333 4.49 3.08 51.15
N GLU A 334 4.31 3.21 49.83
CA GLU A 334 4.23 4.52 49.14
C GLU A 334 2.78 5.04 49.06
N TYR A 335 2.19 5.36 50.21
CA TYR A 335 0.78 5.75 50.32
C TYR A 335 0.40 7.06 49.61
N LEU A 336 1.33 8.01 49.52
CA LEU A 336 1.10 9.29 48.84
C LEU A 336 0.88 9.10 47.33
N THR A 337 1.61 8.18 46.71
CA THR A 337 1.47 7.84 45.30
C THR A 337 0.10 7.21 45.02
N ILE A 338 -0.35 6.31 45.90
CA ILE A 338 -1.67 5.67 45.85
C ILE A 338 -2.78 6.72 45.90
N LEU A 339 -2.68 7.66 46.86
CA LEU A 339 -3.69 8.71 47.02
C LEU A 339 -3.77 9.62 45.79
N ASN A 340 -2.62 10.01 45.24
CA ASN A 340 -2.56 10.84 44.03
C ASN A 340 -3.13 10.13 42.80
N ASP A 341 -2.80 8.85 42.59
CA ASP A 341 -3.31 8.06 41.48
C ASP A 341 -4.83 7.82 41.61
N TYR A 342 -5.31 7.57 42.82
CA TYR A 342 -6.74 7.44 43.10
C TYR A 342 -7.50 8.77 42.87
N MET A 343 -6.94 9.91 43.31
CA MET A 343 -7.52 11.23 43.05
C MET A 343 -7.56 11.56 41.55
N ARG A 344 -6.49 11.23 40.81
CA ARG A 344 -6.42 11.38 39.35
C ARG A 344 -7.49 10.53 38.67
N ALA A 345 -7.65 9.27 39.06
CA ALA A 345 -8.68 8.38 38.53
C ALA A 345 -10.10 8.91 38.82
N LYS A 346 -10.35 9.36 40.06
CA LYS A 346 -11.63 9.95 40.48
C LYS A 346 -11.96 11.25 39.75
N SER A 347 -10.95 12.04 39.37
CA SER A 347 -11.14 13.27 38.58
C SER A 347 -11.46 12.98 37.12
N LEU A 348 -10.79 12.00 36.51
CA LEU A 348 -10.93 11.70 35.08
C LEU A 348 -12.19 10.89 34.75
N TYR A 349 -12.64 10.03 35.66
CA TYR A 349 -13.74 9.08 35.43
C TYR A 349 -14.88 9.26 36.44
N ARG A 350 -15.13 10.51 36.85
CA ARG A 350 -16.14 10.83 37.87
C ARG A 350 -17.54 10.42 37.41
N ASP A 351 -17.89 10.81 36.19
CA ASP A 351 -19.26 10.80 35.64
C ASP A 351 -19.38 9.86 34.42
N THR A 352 -18.59 8.79 34.38
CA THR A 352 -18.60 7.88 33.23
C THR A 352 -19.84 6.98 33.25
N GLU A 353 -20.57 6.90 32.13
CA GLU A 353 -21.80 6.10 32.01
C GLU A 353 -21.54 4.59 31.83
N VAL A 354 -20.33 4.23 31.38
CA VAL A 354 -19.91 2.86 31.08
C VAL A 354 -19.89 1.99 32.35
N THR A 355 -20.65 0.89 32.35
CA THR A 355 -20.81 -0.06 33.46
C THR A 355 -19.47 -0.66 33.92
N LEU A 356 -18.61 -1.06 32.99
CA LEU A 356 -17.30 -1.65 33.27
C LEU A 356 -16.40 -0.70 34.08
N PHE A 357 -16.38 0.60 33.76
CA PHE A 357 -15.58 1.57 34.49
C PHE A 357 -16.15 1.89 35.87
N LYS A 358 -17.47 1.74 36.07
CA LYS A 358 -18.11 1.84 37.39
C LYS A 358 -17.67 0.68 38.29
N GLU A 359 -17.57 -0.54 37.77
CA GLU A 359 -17.07 -1.71 38.52
C GLU A 359 -15.59 -1.57 38.90
N CYS A 360 -14.73 -1.17 37.96
CA CYS A 360 -13.31 -0.93 38.27
C CYS A 360 -13.12 0.14 39.34
N LYS A 361 -13.94 1.20 39.33
CA LYS A 361 -13.92 2.27 40.33
C LYS A 361 -14.32 1.76 41.72
N LEU A 362 -15.37 0.93 41.81
CA LEU A 362 -15.82 0.33 43.08
C LEU A 362 -14.73 -0.58 43.67
N SER A 363 -14.12 -1.43 42.85
CA SER A 363 -13.03 -2.32 43.27
C SER A 363 -11.81 -1.54 43.77
N CYS A 364 -11.41 -0.49 43.04
CA CYS A 364 -10.28 0.37 43.41
C CYS A 364 -10.55 1.17 44.70
N GLY A 365 -11.80 1.64 44.90
CA GLY A 365 -12.19 2.35 46.12
C GLY A 365 -12.14 1.45 47.36
N TYR A 366 -12.53 0.19 47.23
CA TYR A 366 -12.45 -0.80 48.31
C TYR A 366 -10.99 -1.09 48.72
N LEU A 367 -10.09 -1.23 47.73
CA LEU A 367 -8.66 -1.42 47.98
C LEU A 367 -8.03 -0.21 48.67
N CYS A 368 -8.35 1.02 48.22
CA CYS A 368 -7.85 2.24 48.84
C CYS A 368 -8.41 2.47 50.26
N SER A 369 -9.57 1.91 50.61
CA SER A 369 -10.11 1.98 51.98
C SER A 369 -9.49 0.95 52.94
N ARG A 370 -8.77 -0.03 52.39
CA ARG A 370 -8.12 -1.13 53.12
C ARG A 370 -6.62 -0.90 53.32
N ALA A 371 -6.02 -0.04 52.50
CA ALA A 371 -4.69 0.54 52.68
C ALA A 371 -4.74 1.72 53.65
#